data_AF-A0A532ARE3-F1
#
_entry.id   AF-A0A532ARE3-F1
#
_cell.length_a   1.000
_cell.length_b   1.000
_cell.length_c   1.000
_cell.angle_alpha   90.00
_cell.angle_beta   90.00
_cell.angle_gamma   90.00
#
_symmetry.space_group_name_H-M   'P 1'
#
loop_
_entity.id
_entity.type
_entity.pdbx_description
1 polymer ?
#
loop_
_entity_poly.entity_id
_entity_poly.type
_entity_poly.pdbx_seq_one_letter_code
_entity_poly.pdbx_strand_id
1 'polypeptide(L)'
;RVFRAAVSGQIELAEARLRTRLDAALRRVYGLRDFEAALSEERAVMMREVRDQLRPDATSLGLQIEDVRIRRTDLTAEVSQQTFDRMKAERLAEAERLRARGNEAAQRIRARADREVVEIVAEAQKESEILRGEGEAQRSATFAGAYQRDPAFFDFYRSMNAYGTALNSSGTT
;
A
#
# COMPACT_ATOMS: atom_id res chain seq x y z
N ARG A 1 40.91 1.61 39.77
CA ARG A 1 40.99 1.81 41.24
C ARG A 1 39.68 1.49 41.95
N VAL A 2 38.52 1.93 41.44
CA VAL A 2 37.18 1.67 42.02
C VAL A 2 36.86 0.17 42.18
N PHE A 3 37.11 -0.67 41.17
CA PHE A 3 36.86 -2.11 41.24
C PHE A 3 37.59 -2.83 42.39
N ARG A 4 38.86 -2.46 42.64
CA ARG A 4 39.65 -3.02 43.74
C ARG A 4 39.15 -2.56 45.12
N ALA A 5 38.60 -1.34 45.22
CA ALA A 5 38.10 -0.78 46.47
C ALA A 5 36.66 -1.26 46.80
N ALA A 6 35.79 -1.36 45.78
CA ALA A 6 34.40 -1.74 45.96
C ALA A 6 34.20 -3.26 46.11
N VAL A 7 35.07 -4.06 45.51
CA VAL A 7 34.90 -5.52 45.41
C VAL A 7 36.15 -6.31 45.82
N SER A 8 37.10 -5.65 46.49
CA SER A 8 38.36 -6.27 46.93
C SER A 8 39.16 -6.96 45.79
N GLY A 9 38.87 -6.61 44.53
CA GLY A 9 39.49 -7.22 43.35
C GLY A 9 38.97 -8.62 42.97
N GLN A 10 37.92 -9.13 43.62
CA GLN A 10 37.34 -10.45 43.33
C GLN A 10 36.24 -10.36 42.27
N ILE A 11 36.42 -11.09 41.17
CA ILE A 11 35.45 -11.13 40.06
C ILE A 11 34.13 -11.77 40.49
N GLU A 12 34.18 -12.85 41.27
CA GLU A 12 32.97 -13.57 41.71
C GLU A 12 32.05 -12.70 42.58
N LEU A 13 32.62 -11.90 43.48
CA LEU A 13 31.85 -10.99 44.32
C LEU A 13 31.24 -9.84 43.49
N ALA A 14 31.90 -9.43 42.40
CA ALA A 14 31.37 -8.42 41.48
C ALA A 14 30.19 -8.98 40.70
N GLU A 15 30.34 -10.21 40.21
CA GLU A 15 29.30 -10.95 39.49
C GLU A 15 28.08 -11.21 40.38
N ALA A 16 28.28 -11.70 41.60
CA ALA A 16 27.18 -11.96 42.55
C ALA A 16 26.37 -10.69 42.84
N ARG A 17 27.06 -9.56 43.11
CA ARG A 17 26.40 -8.27 43.36
C ARG A 17 25.67 -7.76 42.12
N LEU A 18 26.29 -7.85 40.94
CA LEU A 18 25.69 -7.41 39.69
C LEU A 18 24.48 -8.27 39.32
N ARG A 19 24.53 -9.58 39.59
CA ARG A 19 23.43 -10.52 39.37
C ARG A 19 22.20 -10.17 40.18
N THR A 20 22.34 -9.89 41.48
CA THR A 20 21.20 -9.48 42.31
C THR A 20 20.56 -8.18 41.80
N ARG A 21 21.37 -7.24 41.31
CA ARG A 21 20.87 -5.98 40.70
C ARG A 21 20.20 -6.20 39.35
N LEU A 22 20.75 -7.09 38.53
CA LEU A 22 20.19 -7.48 37.24
C LEU A 22 18.82 -8.13 37.42
N ASP A 23 18.68 -9.07 38.36
CA ASP A 23 17.42 -9.75 38.65
C ASP A 23 16.34 -8.77 39.12
N ALA A 24 16.71 -7.81 39.97
CA ALA A 24 15.80 -6.76 40.43
C ALA A 24 15.36 -5.80 39.29
N ALA A 25 16.30 -5.39 38.43
CA ALA A 25 16.00 -4.53 37.28
C ALA A 25 15.11 -5.25 36.25
N LEU A 26 15.40 -6.51 35.96
CA LEU A 26 14.55 -7.36 35.11
C LEU A 26 13.14 -7.47 35.68
N ARG A 27 13.00 -7.83 36.96
CA ARG A 27 11.68 -7.99 37.59
C ARG A 27 10.88 -6.69 37.60
N ARG A 28 11.53 -5.53 37.73
CA ARG A 28 10.86 -4.21 37.67
C ARG A 28 10.38 -3.88 36.26
N VAL A 29 11.24 -4.01 35.25
CA VAL A 29 10.91 -3.68 33.86
C VAL A 29 9.84 -4.62 33.30
N TYR A 30 9.92 -5.91 33.64
CA TYR A 30 8.95 -6.92 33.22
C TYR A 30 7.69 -6.96 34.09
N GLY A 31 7.76 -6.50 35.34
CA GLY A 31 6.59 -6.43 36.23
C GLY A 31 5.66 -5.24 35.95
N LEU A 32 6.14 -4.23 35.21
CA LEU A 32 5.38 -3.03 34.83
C LEU A 32 4.75 -3.14 33.43
N ARG A 33 5.02 -4.22 32.68
CA ARG A 33 4.53 -4.41 31.31
C ARG A 33 3.91 -5.78 31.16
N ASP A 34 3.02 -5.90 30.18
CA ASP A 34 2.43 -7.19 29.85
C ASP A 34 3.46 -8.16 29.28
N PHE A 35 3.22 -9.43 29.53
CA PHE A 35 4.05 -10.53 29.02
C PHE A 35 4.20 -10.50 27.48
N GLU A 36 3.22 -9.94 26.78
CA GLU A 36 3.23 -9.78 25.32
C GLU A 36 4.31 -8.80 24.85
N ALA A 37 4.60 -7.73 25.61
CA ALA A 37 5.68 -6.79 25.33
C ALA A 37 7.05 -7.49 25.30
N ALA A 38 7.22 -8.56 26.09
CA ALA A 38 8.46 -9.34 26.16
C ALA A 38 8.76 -10.12 24.89
N LEU A 39 7.73 -10.42 24.11
CA LEU A 39 7.78 -11.23 22.89
C LEU A 39 7.62 -10.38 21.62
N SER A 40 7.29 -9.10 21.76
CA SER A 40 7.14 -8.15 20.65
C SER A 40 8.42 -7.35 20.37
N GLU A 41 8.35 -6.38 19.45
CA GLU A 41 9.44 -5.44 19.16
C GLU A 41 9.85 -4.59 20.39
N GLU A 42 8.98 -4.51 21.41
CA GLU A 42 9.24 -3.81 22.67
C GLU A 42 10.35 -4.46 23.50
N ARG A 43 10.66 -5.74 23.27
CA ARG A 43 11.76 -6.46 23.93
C ARG A 43 13.09 -5.72 23.84
N ALA A 44 13.40 -5.15 22.68
CA ALA A 44 14.66 -4.43 22.46
C ALA A 44 14.72 -3.12 23.25
N VAL A 45 13.57 -2.47 23.44
CA VAL A 45 13.44 -1.27 24.28
C VAL A 45 13.64 -1.63 25.75
N MET A 46 13.00 -2.73 26.19
CA MET A 46 13.13 -3.21 27.57
C MET A 46 14.56 -3.60 27.95
N MET A 47 15.29 -4.29 27.07
CA MET A 47 16.69 -4.64 27.34
C MET A 47 17.58 -3.41 27.48
N ARG A 48 17.34 -2.35 26.69
CA ARG A 48 18.04 -1.07 26.83
C ARG A 48 17.72 -0.40 28.16
N GLU A 49 16.46 -0.42 28.56
CA GLU A 49 16.02 0.15 29.84
C GLU A 49 16.66 -0.57 31.04
N VAL A 50 16.69 -1.91 31.01
CA VAL A 50 17.38 -2.73 32.04
C VAL A 50 18.86 -2.38 32.11
N ARG A 51 19.54 -2.28 30.95
CA ARG A 51 20.95 -1.87 30.88
C ARG A 51 21.16 -0.47 31.48
N ASP A 52 20.30 0.48 31.16
CA ASP A 52 20.42 1.85 31.61
C ASP A 52 20.16 1.97 33.13
N GLN A 53 19.24 1.15 33.69
CA GLN A 53 19.04 1.03 35.14
C GLN A 53 20.23 0.39 35.87
N LEU A 54 20.96 -0.51 35.21
CA LEU A 54 22.10 -1.23 35.79
C LEU A 54 23.42 -0.43 35.70
N ARG A 55 23.50 0.57 34.81
CA ARG A 55 24.70 1.37 34.56
C ARG A 55 25.24 2.12 35.80
N PRO A 56 24.43 2.77 36.65
CA PRO A 56 24.92 3.45 37.86
C PRO A 56 25.54 2.46 38.85
N ASP A 57 24.87 1.33 39.05
CA ASP A 57 25.32 0.26 39.95
C ASP A 57 26.63 -0.37 39.45
N ALA A 58 26.74 -0.65 38.16
CA ALA A 58 27.99 -1.15 37.56
C ALA A 58 29.13 -0.14 37.67
N THR A 59 28.87 1.14 37.45
CA THR A 59 29.87 2.21 37.58
C THR A 59 30.40 2.30 39.03
N SER A 60 29.53 2.11 40.02
CA SER A 60 29.92 2.06 41.45
C SER A 60 30.85 0.89 41.77
N LEU A 61 30.74 -0.21 41.01
CA LEU A 61 31.63 -1.37 41.09
C LEU A 61 32.87 -1.22 40.19
N GLY A 62 32.98 -0.16 39.40
CA GLY A 62 34.06 0.05 38.44
C GLY A 62 33.95 -0.84 37.18
N LEU A 63 32.73 -1.25 36.83
CA LEU A 63 32.41 -2.07 35.67
C LEU A 63 31.67 -1.24 34.60
N GLN A 64 31.92 -1.55 33.32
CA GLN A 64 31.19 -0.99 32.19
C GLN A 64 30.32 -2.08 31.57
N ILE A 65 29.02 -1.77 31.37
CA ILE A 65 28.07 -2.68 30.72
C ILE A 65 27.93 -2.25 29.26
N GLU A 66 28.36 -3.12 28.35
CA GLU A 66 28.18 -2.92 26.90
C GLU A 66 26.76 -3.28 26.45
N ASP A 67 26.29 -4.48 26.81
CA ASP A 67 24.99 -4.99 26.39
C ASP A 67 24.38 -5.96 27.43
N VAL A 68 23.06 -6.01 27.48
CA VAL A 68 22.29 -6.94 28.32
C VAL A 68 21.36 -7.73 27.42
N ARG A 69 21.50 -9.06 27.43
CA ARG A 69 20.66 -9.97 26.65
C ARG A 69 20.17 -11.11 27.51
N ILE A 70 18.88 -11.43 27.39
CA ILE A 70 18.33 -12.66 27.96
C ILE A 70 18.74 -13.84 27.08
N ARG A 71 19.39 -14.84 27.70
CA ARG A 71 19.77 -16.11 27.05
C ARG A 71 18.60 -17.08 26.94
N ARG A 72 17.73 -17.16 27.96
CA ARG A 72 16.58 -18.05 27.99
C ARG A 72 15.46 -17.45 28.85
N THR A 73 14.30 -17.20 28.26
CA THR A 73 13.05 -16.98 28.99
C THR A 73 12.35 -18.32 29.05
N ASP A 74 12.37 -19.00 30.20
CA ASP A 74 11.63 -20.24 30.35
C ASP A 74 10.15 -19.90 30.47
N LEU A 75 9.43 -19.99 29.35
CA LEU A 75 7.98 -20.13 29.38
C LEU A 75 7.67 -21.55 29.87
N THR A 76 6.76 -21.68 30.83
CA THR A 76 6.09 -22.96 31.05
C THR A 76 5.36 -23.34 29.76
N ALA A 77 5.47 -24.61 29.35
CA ALA A 77 4.95 -25.08 28.05
C ALA A 77 3.45 -24.77 27.84
N GLU A 78 2.69 -24.73 28.94
CA GLU A 78 1.24 -24.50 28.96
C GLU A 78 0.85 -23.05 28.62
N VAL A 79 1.58 -22.04 29.14
CA VAL A 79 1.30 -20.61 28.85
C VAL A 79 1.79 -20.22 27.44
N SER A 80 2.83 -20.90 26.95
CA SER A 80 3.39 -20.66 25.61
C SER A 80 2.39 -20.96 24.50
N GLN A 81 1.63 -22.05 24.61
CA GLN A 81 0.72 -22.47 23.54
C GLN A 81 -0.48 -21.51 23.39
N GLN A 82 -1.13 -21.16 24.51
CA GLN A 82 -2.28 -20.25 24.49
C GLN A 82 -1.91 -18.85 23.96
N THR A 83 -0.75 -18.33 24.35
CA THR A 83 -0.26 -17.03 23.87
C THR A 83 0.10 -17.09 22.39
N PHE A 84 0.73 -18.18 21.95
CA PHE A 84 1.06 -18.39 20.53
C PHE A 84 -0.19 -18.47 19.66
N ASP A 85 -1.22 -19.19 20.09
CA ASP A 85 -2.48 -19.31 19.35
C ASP A 85 -3.21 -17.96 19.28
N ARG A 86 -3.18 -17.15 20.34
CA ARG A 86 -3.70 -15.77 20.33
C ARG A 86 -2.94 -14.88 19.34
N MET A 87 -1.60 -14.87 19.38
CA MET A 87 -0.78 -14.09 18.44
C MET A 87 -1.01 -14.52 16.99
N LYS A 88 -1.19 -15.82 16.74
CA LYS A 88 -1.52 -16.36 15.42
C LYS A 88 -2.88 -15.85 14.95
N ALA A 89 -3.89 -15.86 15.81
CA ALA A 89 -5.22 -15.34 15.50
C ALA A 89 -5.18 -13.83 15.21
N GLU A 90 -4.47 -13.05 16.02
CA GLU A 90 -4.31 -11.61 15.81
C GLU A 90 -3.59 -11.31 14.49
N ARG A 91 -2.52 -12.04 14.15
CA ARG A 91 -1.82 -11.91 12.87
C ARG A 91 -2.70 -12.27 11.68
N LEU A 92 -3.54 -13.31 11.80
CA LEU A 92 -4.48 -13.68 10.73
C LEU A 92 -5.56 -12.60 10.57
N ALA A 93 -6.13 -12.10 11.67
CA ALA A 93 -7.12 -11.03 11.64
C ALA A 93 -6.56 -9.74 11.03
N GLU A 94 -5.31 -9.38 11.35
CA GLU A 94 -4.64 -8.24 10.75
C GLU A 94 -4.41 -8.44 9.25
N ALA A 95 -3.95 -9.62 8.84
CA ALA A 95 -3.74 -9.94 7.44
C ALA A 95 -5.05 -9.93 6.64
N GLU A 96 -6.14 -10.46 7.19
CA GLU A 96 -7.49 -10.40 6.59
C GLU A 96 -7.97 -8.95 6.46
N ARG A 97 -7.81 -8.14 7.51
CA ARG A 97 -8.16 -6.71 7.48
C ARG A 97 -7.40 -5.96 6.38
N LEU A 98 -6.10 -6.24 6.22
CA LEU A 98 -5.30 -5.64 5.15
C LEU A 98 -5.76 -6.10 3.76
N ARG A 99 -6.04 -7.40 3.58
CA ARG A 99 -6.58 -7.94 2.33
C ARG A 99 -7.94 -7.34 1.99
N ALA A 100 -8.85 -7.22 2.95
CA ALA A 100 -10.16 -6.62 2.79
C ALA A 100 -10.05 -5.16 2.32
N ARG A 101 -9.19 -4.36 2.96
CA ARG A 101 -8.91 -2.98 2.54
C ARG A 101 -8.32 -2.91 1.13
N GLY A 102 -7.39 -3.81 0.81
CA GLY A 102 -6.80 -3.89 -0.53
C GLY A 102 -7.86 -4.20 -1.60
N ASN A 103 -8.75 -5.14 -1.32
CA ASN A 103 -9.85 -5.53 -2.22
C ASN A 103 -10.86 -4.39 -2.40
N GLU A 104 -11.25 -3.71 -1.31
CA GLU A 104 -12.15 -2.57 -1.36
C GLU A 104 -11.56 -1.42 -2.19
N ALA A 105 -10.29 -1.09 -1.97
CA ALA A 105 -9.58 -0.08 -2.75
C ALA A 105 -9.51 -0.46 -4.23
N ALA A 106 -9.16 -1.71 -4.54
CA ALA A 106 -9.10 -2.20 -5.92
C ALA A 106 -10.47 -2.15 -6.61
N GLN A 107 -11.54 -2.55 -5.94
CA GLN A 107 -12.90 -2.49 -6.48
C GLN A 107 -13.33 -1.05 -6.76
N ARG A 108 -13.02 -0.11 -5.85
CA ARG A 108 -13.31 1.31 -6.03
C ARG A 108 -12.58 1.91 -7.23
N ILE A 109 -11.30 1.56 -7.40
CA ILE A 109 -10.48 2.03 -8.52
C ILE A 109 -11.04 1.49 -9.83
N ARG A 110 -11.34 0.19 -9.91
CA ARG A 110 -11.95 -0.42 -11.10
C ARG A 110 -13.28 0.23 -11.47
N ALA A 111 -14.19 0.37 -10.50
CA ALA A 111 -15.49 1.01 -10.74
C ALA A 111 -15.36 2.46 -11.23
N ARG A 112 -14.37 3.22 -10.73
CA ARG A 112 -14.08 4.56 -11.23
C ARG A 112 -13.54 4.52 -12.66
N ALA A 113 -12.59 3.64 -12.96
CA ALA A 113 -12.02 3.49 -14.29
C ALA A 113 -13.08 3.07 -15.31
N ASP A 114 -13.95 2.12 -14.97
CA ASP A 114 -15.05 1.67 -15.84
C ASP A 114 -16.01 2.83 -16.15
N ARG A 115 -16.34 3.64 -15.15
CA ARG A 115 -17.16 4.85 -15.33
C ARG A 115 -16.48 5.86 -16.26
N GLU A 116 -15.20 6.13 -16.03
CA GLU A 116 -14.43 7.09 -16.82
C GLU A 116 -14.32 6.64 -18.28
N VAL A 117 -14.13 5.34 -18.54
CA VAL A 117 -14.17 4.79 -19.91
C VAL A 117 -15.52 5.06 -20.57
N VAL A 118 -16.63 4.79 -19.88
CA VAL A 118 -17.97 5.04 -20.42
C VAL A 118 -18.19 6.52 -20.70
N GLU A 119 -17.80 7.41 -19.78
CA GLU A 119 -17.92 8.86 -19.96
C GLU A 119 -17.09 9.36 -21.15
N ILE A 120 -15.83 8.92 -21.29
CA ILE A 120 -14.96 9.30 -22.40
C ILE A 120 -15.53 8.81 -23.74
N VAL A 121 -15.97 7.55 -23.82
CA VAL A 121 -16.53 6.99 -25.05
C VAL A 121 -17.82 7.70 -25.43
N ALA A 122 -18.68 7.99 -24.45
CA ALA A 122 -19.93 8.71 -24.69
C ALA A 122 -19.68 10.15 -25.19
N GLU A 123 -18.74 10.87 -24.59
CA GLU A 123 -18.39 12.23 -25.02
C GLU A 123 -17.75 12.21 -26.43
N ALA A 124 -16.85 11.27 -26.70
CA ALA A 124 -16.24 11.12 -28.02
C ALA A 124 -17.28 10.78 -29.11
N GLN A 125 -18.26 9.92 -28.81
CA GLN A 125 -19.36 9.61 -29.74
C GLN A 125 -20.25 10.83 -29.98
N LYS A 126 -20.60 11.56 -28.92
CA LYS A 126 -21.38 12.79 -29.02
C LYS A 126 -20.67 13.84 -29.88
N GLU A 127 -19.37 14.08 -29.65
CA GLU A 127 -18.58 15.02 -30.44
C GLU A 127 -18.48 14.59 -31.91
N SER A 128 -18.27 13.28 -32.17
CA SER A 128 -18.25 12.74 -33.52
C SER A 128 -19.58 12.95 -34.27
N GLU A 129 -20.72 12.76 -33.60
CA GLU A 129 -22.04 12.95 -34.21
C GLU A 129 -22.32 14.44 -34.50
N ILE A 130 -21.91 15.34 -33.60
CA ILE A 130 -22.00 16.79 -33.83
C ILE A 130 -21.18 17.19 -35.06
N LEU A 131 -19.90 16.79 -35.10
CA LEU A 131 -19.01 17.09 -36.24
C LEU A 131 -19.55 16.53 -37.56
N ARG A 132 -20.12 15.32 -37.54
CA ARG A 132 -20.75 14.73 -38.71
C ARG A 132 -21.97 15.54 -39.16
N GLY A 133 -22.84 15.92 -38.22
CA GLY A 133 -24.01 16.75 -38.51
C GLY A 133 -23.64 18.13 -39.08
N GLU A 134 -22.62 18.77 -38.53
CA GLU A 134 -22.09 20.05 -39.04
C GLU A 134 -21.53 19.90 -40.46
N GLY A 135 -20.76 18.84 -40.72
CA GLY A 135 -20.24 18.53 -42.05
C GLY A 135 -21.34 18.25 -43.07
N GLU A 136 -22.39 17.50 -42.70
CA GLU A 136 -23.55 17.25 -43.54
C GLU A 136 -24.35 18.52 -43.84
N ALA A 137 -24.53 19.39 -42.83
CA ALA A 137 -25.17 20.68 -42.99
C ALA A 137 -24.37 21.59 -43.94
N GLN A 138 -23.05 21.69 -43.76
CA GLN A 138 -22.17 22.49 -44.62
C GLN A 138 -22.15 21.96 -46.06
N ARG A 139 -22.08 20.63 -46.23
CA ARG A 139 -22.17 19.97 -47.55
C ARG A 139 -23.49 20.32 -48.23
N SER A 140 -24.61 20.20 -47.52
CA SER A 140 -25.94 20.46 -48.05
C SER A 140 -26.11 21.94 -48.43
N ALA A 141 -25.63 22.86 -47.60
CA ALA A 141 -25.65 24.29 -47.88
C ALA A 141 -24.82 24.65 -49.13
N THR A 142 -23.62 24.08 -49.26
CA THR A 142 -22.75 24.28 -50.42
C THR A 142 -23.39 23.74 -51.69
N PHE A 143 -23.99 22.54 -51.61
CA PHE A 143 -24.69 21.91 -52.72
C PHE A 143 -25.91 22.72 -53.17
N ALA A 144 -26.73 23.19 -52.23
CA ALA A 144 -27.89 24.04 -52.52
C ALA A 144 -27.47 25.38 -53.15
N GLY A 145 -26.42 26.01 -52.64
CA GLY A 145 -25.87 27.25 -53.21
C GLY A 145 -25.27 27.05 -54.61
N ALA A 146 -24.67 25.89 -54.89
CA ALA A 146 -24.22 25.53 -56.23
C ALA A 146 -25.39 25.30 -57.19
N TYR A 147 -26.45 24.61 -56.74
CA TYR A 147 -27.67 24.39 -57.53
C TYR A 147 -28.36 25.70 -57.92
N GLN A 148 -28.46 26.65 -56.98
CA GLN A 148 -29.13 27.93 -57.20
C GLN A 148 -28.41 28.87 -58.19
N ARG A 149 -27.12 28.64 -58.47
CA ARG A 149 -26.36 29.48 -59.42
C ARG A 149 -26.80 29.29 -60.88
N ASP A 150 -27.05 28.04 -61.29
CA ASP A 150 -27.59 27.71 -62.60
C ASP A 150 -28.33 26.36 -62.55
N PRO A 151 -29.65 26.38 -62.30
CA PRO A 151 -30.44 25.17 -62.20
C PRO A 151 -30.47 24.35 -63.50
N ALA A 152 -30.49 25.03 -64.65
CA ALA A 152 -30.60 24.38 -65.96
C ALA A 152 -29.31 23.63 -66.32
N PHE A 153 -28.14 24.24 -66.07
CA PHE A 153 -26.85 23.58 -66.27
C PHE A 153 -26.67 22.39 -65.32
N PHE A 154 -27.11 22.50 -64.06
CA PHE A 154 -27.00 21.42 -63.09
C PHE A 154 -27.86 20.19 -63.47
N ASP A 155 -29.11 20.41 -63.89
CA ASP A 155 -29.99 19.32 -64.32
C ASP A 155 -29.44 18.61 -65.59
N PHE A 156 -28.85 19.38 -66.51
CA PHE A 156 -28.13 18.83 -67.66
C PHE A 156 -26.89 18.02 -67.25
N TYR A 157 -26.04 18.56 -66.37
CA TYR A 157 -24.85 17.87 -65.88
C TYR A 157 -25.16 16.59 -65.08
N ARG A 158 -26.24 16.61 -64.29
CA ARG A 158 -26.71 15.45 -63.51
C ARG A 158 -27.24 14.35 -64.42
N SER A 159 -28.03 14.71 -65.44
CA SER A 159 -28.52 13.74 -66.42
C SER A 159 -27.38 13.13 -67.23
N MET A 160 -26.41 13.92 -67.67
CA MET A 160 -25.18 13.44 -68.34
C MET A 160 -24.38 12.46 -67.46
N ASN A 161 -24.20 12.75 -66.17
CA ASN A 161 -23.55 11.82 -65.25
C ASN A 161 -24.36 10.52 -65.09
N ALA A 162 -25.68 10.61 -64.91
CA ALA A 162 -26.55 9.44 -64.79
C ALA A 162 -26.51 8.56 -66.05
N TYR A 163 -26.51 9.17 -67.24
CA TYR A 163 -26.30 8.46 -68.50
C TYR A 163 -24.91 7.80 -68.55
N GLY A 164 -23.86 8.50 -68.15
CA GLY A 164 -22.51 7.93 -68.06
C GLY A 164 -22.43 6.71 -67.13
N THR A 165 -23.06 6.76 -65.96
CA THR A 165 -23.11 5.63 -65.02
C THR A 165 -23.93 4.47 -65.55
N ALA A 166 -25.08 4.73 -66.17
CA ALA A 166 -25.94 3.70 -66.76
C ALA A 166 -25.31 3.02 -67.99
N LEU A 167 -24.50 3.76 -68.75
CA LEU A 167 -23.78 3.22 -69.92
C LEU A 167 -22.47 2.51 -69.51
N ASN A 168 -21.82 2.92 -68.43
CA ASN A 168 -20.64 2.24 -67.87
C ASN A 168 -21.00 1.02 -67.01
N SER A 169 -22.23 0.91 -66.47
CA SER A 169 -22.73 -0.32 -65.87
C SER A 169 -23.06 -1.33 -66.97
N SER A 170 -22.04 -1.81 -67.68
CA SER A 170 -22.11 -3.03 -68.48
C SER A 170 -22.14 -4.24 -67.54
N GLY A 171 -23.27 -4.37 -66.84
CA GLY A 171 -23.73 -5.60 -66.21
C GLY A 171 -24.72 -6.26 -67.15
N THR A 172 -24.17 -7.03 -68.08
CA THR A 172 -24.83 -8.05 -68.90
C THR A 172 -25.66 -9.00 -68.04
N THR A 173 -26.72 -9.53 -68.64
CA THR A 173 -27.24 -10.88 -68.37
C THR A 173 -26.15 -11.96 -68.37
#